data_AF-A0A1I1Z6K0-F1
#
_entry.id   AF-A0A1I1Z6K0-F1
#
_cell.length_a   1.000
_cell.length_b   1.000
_cell.length_c   1.000
_cell.angle_alpha   90.00
_cell.angle_beta   90.00
_cell.angle_gamma   90.00
#
_symmetry.space_group_name_H-M   'P 1'
#
loop_
_entity.id
_entity.type
_entity.pdbx_description
1 polymer ?
#
loop_
_entity_poly.entity_id
_entity_poly.type
_entity_poly.pdbx_seq_one_letter_code
_entity_poly.pdbx_strand_id
1 'polypeptide(L)'
;MAVFKPFKLEKEDGSGTAESDSFCIYREETEGCIQTGVVGCASIDEYGEKKIRKHENTRADKVEAITLEYDKQGFIREPIFLTYYKRDNCLTNLISRYAETHPCDFSKSDKRGVKHTYWIVKDEKTIEDIKECLSSIDVLYIADGHHRCASVYNVGMLRRERDSEFTGEEEFNYMLSAVFPHDELLLMEFNRGIRDLNGHSPQSLIRSIENEGFSVTAMGNHIVKPKEKHEIIMTVEGQWYSIKSKEEIEESDAVKSLDATILQDRILEPVFGIHDPRTDKRLEFFGGIHSTEELVSRLNDEIKIGFILYPVSIEDMFRVADNDQVMPPKSTWFEPKMGTDLFIRKI
;
A
#
# COMPACT_ATOMS: atom_id res chain seq x y z
N MET A 1 -22.84 -5.61 5.03
CA MET A 1 -22.37 -6.80 4.31
C MET A 1 -21.64 -6.29 3.10
N ALA A 2 -20.36 -6.66 2.94
CA ALA A 2 -19.52 -6.20 1.83
C ALA A 2 -20.17 -6.58 0.49
N VAL A 3 -20.59 -5.62 -0.34
CA VAL A 3 -21.11 -5.90 -1.69
C VAL A 3 -19.91 -6.10 -2.60
N PHE A 4 -19.41 -7.34 -2.63
CA PHE A 4 -18.37 -7.79 -3.54
C PHE A 4 -18.98 -8.71 -4.60
N LYS A 5 -18.97 -8.28 -5.86
CA LYS A 5 -19.62 -9.00 -6.96
C LYS A 5 -18.61 -9.50 -8.00
N PRO A 6 -18.92 -10.60 -8.71
CA PRO A 6 -18.16 -11.02 -9.88
C PRO A 6 -18.27 -9.98 -11.00
N PHE A 7 -17.42 -10.07 -12.01
CA PHE A 7 -17.36 -9.10 -13.11
C PHE A 7 -17.06 -9.77 -14.44
N LYS A 8 -17.31 -9.06 -15.55
CA LYS A 8 -16.88 -9.50 -16.88
C LYS A 8 -15.47 -9.01 -17.14
N LEU A 9 -14.55 -9.96 -17.24
CA LEU A 9 -13.18 -9.68 -17.64
C LEU A 9 -13.13 -9.30 -19.13
N GLU A 10 -12.58 -8.13 -19.43
CA GLU A 10 -12.33 -7.66 -20.80
C GLU A 10 -10.96 -8.16 -21.30
N LYS A 11 -10.84 -8.51 -22.57
CA LYS A 11 -9.55 -8.81 -23.19
C LYS A 11 -8.73 -7.53 -23.43
N GLU A 12 -7.40 -7.64 -23.32
CA GLU A 12 -6.43 -6.53 -23.52
C GLU A 12 -6.60 -5.77 -24.85
N ASP A 13 -6.96 -6.47 -25.93
CA ASP A 13 -7.15 -5.92 -27.28
C ASP A 13 -8.58 -5.40 -27.52
N GLY A 14 -9.46 -5.44 -26.51
CA GLY A 14 -10.87 -5.08 -26.63
C GLY A 14 -11.68 -5.99 -27.56
N SER A 15 -11.13 -7.15 -27.98
CA SER A 15 -11.75 -8.05 -28.95
C SER A 15 -12.88 -8.92 -28.36
N GLY A 16 -13.13 -8.84 -27.06
CA GLY A 16 -14.25 -9.51 -26.41
C GLY A 16 -14.20 -9.50 -24.89
N THR A 17 -15.35 -9.81 -24.29
CA THR A 17 -15.56 -10.00 -22.85
C THR A 17 -15.56 -11.49 -22.50
N ALA A 18 -15.35 -11.82 -21.22
CA ALA A 18 -15.85 -13.08 -20.66
C ALA A 18 -17.36 -13.22 -20.95
N GLU A 19 -17.83 -14.45 -21.16
CA GLU A 19 -19.23 -14.74 -21.50
C GLU A 19 -20.18 -14.51 -20.30
N SER A 20 -19.66 -14.61 -19.09
CA SER A 20 -20.41 -14.51 -17.83
C SER A 20 -19.61 -13.73 -16.78
N ASP A 21 -20.32 -13.25 -15.75
CA ASP A 21 -19.67 -12.64 -14.58
C ASP A 21 -18.88 -13.71 -13.82
N SER A 22 -17.62 -13.41 -13.51
CA SER A 22 -16.72 -14.31 -12.81
C SER A 22 -15.91 -13.59 -11.74
N PHE A 23 -15.46 -14.33 -10.74
CA PHE A 23 -14.31 -13.92 -9.93
C PHE A 23 -13.04 -14.44 -10.59
N CYS A 24 -11.92 -13.76 -10.37
CA CYS A 24 -10.62 -14.34 -10.65
C CYS A 24 -9.89 -14.60 -9.34
N ILE A 25 -9.43 -15.81 -9.11
CA ILE A 25 -8.42 -16.04 -8.07
C ILE A 25 -7.10 -15.57 -8.64
N TYR A 26 -6.39 -14.72 -7.91
CA TYR A 26 -5.17 -14.07 -8.38
C TYR A 26 -4.03 -14.32 -7.40
N ARG A 27 -2.90 -14.79 -7.90
CA ARG A 27 -1.68 -15.05 -7.16
C ARG A 27 -0.54 -14.21 -7.68
N GLU A 28 0.21 -13.63 -6.76
CA GLU A 28 1.47 -12.96 -7.00
C GLU A 28 2.58 -13.66 -6.23
N GLU A 29 3.69 -13.93 -6.90
CA GLU A 29 4.81 -14.69 -6.35
C GLU A 29 6.13 -13.98 -6.69
N THR A 30 6.91 -13.71 -5.65
CA THR A 30 8.30 -13.23 -5.72
C THR A 30 9.19 -14.13 -4.88
N GLU A 31 10.50 -13.89 -4.91
CA GLU A 31 11.42 -14.56 -3.99
C GLU A 31 11.02 -14.24 -2.53
N GLY A 32 10.53 -15.24 -1.81
CA GLY A 32 10.16 -15.14 -0.40
C GLY A 32 8.75 -14.62 -0.08
N CYS A 33 7.93 -14.27 -1.07
CA CYS A 33 6.56 -13.78 -0.83
C CYS A 33 5.57 -14.40 -1.84
N ILE A 34 4.47 -14.96 -1.33
CA ILE A 34 3.36 -15.45 -2.13
C ILE A 34 2.08 -14.88 -1.50
N GLN A 35 1.29 -14.18 -2.31
CA GLN A 35 -0.03 -13.70 -1.91
C GLN A 35 -1.09 -14.18 -2.90
N THR A 36 -2.18 -14.75 -2.40
CA THR A 36 -3.32 -15.23 -3.19
C THR A 36 -4.60 -14.57 -2.71
N GLY A 37 -5.30 -13.93 -3.63
CA GLY A 37 -6.51 -13.16 -3.37
C GLY A 37 -7.60 -13.40 -4.40
N VAL A 38 -8.67 -12.61 -4.29
CA VAL A 38 -9.80 -12.62 -5.22
C VAL A 38 -9.92 -11.27 -5.90
N VAL A 39 -10.03 -11.29 -7.22
CA VAL A 39 -10.36 -10.13 -8.05
C VAL A 39 -11.84 -10.15 -8.37
N GLY A 40 -12.49 -9.03 -8.12
CA GLY A 40 -13.91 -8.78 -8.36
C GLY A 40 -14.22 -7.30 -8.24
N CYS A 41 -15.45 -6.97 -7.89
CA CYS A 41 -15.95 -5.60 -7.85
C CYS A 41 -16.50 -5.25 -6.48
N ALA A 42 -15.90 -4.29 -5.80
CA ALA A 42 -16.41 -3.72 -4.55
C ALA A 42 -17.33 -2.53 -4.85
N SER A 43 -18.36 -2.30 -4.02
CA SER A 43 -19.25 -1.14 -4.20
C SER A 43 -18.57 0.19 -3.86
N ILE A 44 -18.81 1.23 -4.66
CA ILE A 44 -18.35 2.59 -4.35
C ILE A 44 -19.04 3.17 -3.10
N ASP A 45 -20.24 2.69 -2.78
CA ASP A 45 -20.95 3.13 -1.57
C ASP A 45 -20.23 2.66 -0.31
N GLU A 46 -19.55 1.52 -0.35
CA GLU A 46 -18.76 1.04 0.80
C GLU A 46 -17.53 1.89 1.06
N TYR A 47 -16.99 2.55 0.03
CA TYR A 47 -15.98 3.57 0.21
C TYR A 47 -16.60 4.85 0.81
N GLY A 48 -17.75 5.30 0.31
CA GLY A 48 -18.49 6.44 0.88
C GLY A 48 -18.91 6.24 2.35
N GLU A 49 -19.26 5.00 2.71
CA GLU A 49 -19.65 4.56 4.06
C GLU A 49 -18.45 4.18 4.96
N LYS A 50 -17.21 4.34 4.49
CA LYS A 50 -15.97 4.00 5.23
C LYS A 50 -15.85 2.53 5.66
N LYS A 51 -16.47 1.61 4.92
CA LYS A 51 -16.20 0.17 4.99
C LYS A 51 -14.97 -0.21 4.18
N ILE A 52 -14.65 0.55 3.13
CA ILE A 52 -13.35 0.54 2.46
C ILE A 52 -12.54 1.71 3.02
N ARG A 53 -11.62 1.43 3.94
CA ARG A 53 -10.87 2.44 4.69
C ARG A 53 -9.58 2.83 3.99
N LYS A 54 -9.27 4.12 4.04
CA LYS A 54 -7.99 4.69 3.63
C LYS A 54 -7.11 4.93 4.85
N HIS A 55 -5.80 4.89 4.64
CA HIS A 55 -4.81 5.30 5.64
C HIS A 55 -3.77 6.28 5.06
N GLU A 56 -3.95 6.72 3.81
CA GLU A 56 -3.09 7.70 3.14
C GLU A 56 -3.93 8.87 2.60
N ASN A 57 -3.31 10.05 2.55
CA ASN A 57 -3.87 11.18 1.84
C ASN A 57 -3.75 11.01 0.32
N THR A 58 -4.79 11.42 -0.38
CA THR A 58 -4.74 11.59 -1.84
C THR A 58 -4.42 13.04 -2.17
N ARG A 59 -3.81 13.25 -3.34
CA ARG A 59 -3.63 14.58 -3.91
C ARG A 59 -4.80 14.91 -4.84
N ALA A 60 -5.43 16.06 -4.62
CA ALA A 60 -6.60 16.48 -5.37
C ALA A 60 -6.35 16.58 -6.88
N ASP A 61 -5.21 17.16 -7.29
CA ASP A 61 -4.81 17.28 -8.70
C ASP A 61 -4.69 15.91 -9.40
N LYS A 62 -4.09 14.94 -8.70
CA LYS A 62 -3.95 13.57 -9.22
C LYS A 62 -5.29 12.82 -9.28
N VAL A 63 -6.15 13.01 -8.27
CA VAL A 63 -7.50 12.41 -8.26
C VAL A 63 -8.35 12.97 -9.39
N GLU A 64 -8.33 14.29 -9.59
CA GLU A 64 -9.08 14.94 -10.68
C GLU A 64 -8.62 14.43 -12.05
N ALA A 65 -7.30 14.36 -12.29
CA ALA A 65 -6.74 13.85 -13.53
C ALA A 65 -7.20 12.40 -13.83
N ILE A 66 -7.12 11.50 -12.85
CA ILE A 66 -7.55 10.10 -13.00
C ILE A 66 -9.07 10.02 -13.19
N THR A 67 -9.85 10.84 -12.47
CA THR A 67 -11.32 10.89 -12.59
C THR A 67 -11.73 11.23 -14.01
N LEU A 68 -11.14 12.29 -14.59
CA LEU A 68 -11.42 12.73 -15.96
C LEU A 68 -10.99 11.68 -16.99
N GLU A 69 -9.85 11.02 -16.74
CA GLU A 69 -9.36 9.94 -17.59
C GLU A 69 -10.33 8.75 -17.61
N TYR A 70 -10.73 8.24 -16.44
CA TYR A 70 -11.62 7.09 -16.31
C TYR A 70 -13.03 7.39 -16.86
N ASP A 71 -13.58 8.58 -16.56
CA ASP A 71 -14.89 8.98 -17.07
C ASP A 71 -14.90 9.04 -18.61
N LYS A 72 -13.81 9.52 -19.22
CA LYS A 72 -13.65 9.60 -20.68
C LYS A 72 -13.41 8.24 -21.33
N GLN A 73 -12.55 7.40 -20.74
CA GLN A 73 -12.20 6.11 -21.33
C GLN A 73 -13.30 5.07 -21.17
N GLY A 74 -14.02 5.09 -20.05
CA GLY A 74 -15.06 4.10 -19.75
C GLY A 74 -14.51 2.72 -19.40
N PHE A 75 -13.23 2.59 -19.06
CA PHE A 75 -12.63 1.34 -18.59
C PHE A 75 -11.66 1.58 -17.43
N ILE A 76 -11.58 0.62 -16.52
CA ILE A 76 -10.58 0.49 -15.46
C ILE A 76 -9.66 -0.67 -15.82
N ARG A 77 -8.35 -0.46 -15.77
CA ARG A 77 -7.31 -1.42 -16.22
C ARG A 77 -6.47 -2.00 -15.09
N GLU A 78 -6.65 -1.47 -13.89
CA GLU A 78 -5.91 -1.90 -12.72
C GLU A 78 -6.87 -2.00 -11.54
N PRO A 79 -6.91 -3.15 -10.85
CA PRO A 79 -7.68 -3.27 -9.63
C PRO A 79 -7.13 -2.32 -8.57
N ILE A 80 -8.00 -1.94 -7.62
CA ILE A 80 -7.57 -1.37 -6.34
C ILE A 80 -7.08 -2.52 -5.47
N PHE A 81 -5.91 -2.37 -4.87
CA PHE A 81 -5.35 -3.37 -3.97
C PHE A 81 -6.00 -3.18 -2.61
N LEU A 82 -6.87 -4.11 -2.24
CA LEU A 82 -7.54 -4.15 -0.96
C LEU A 82 -6.99 -5.30 -0.11
N THR A 83 -7.03 -5.10 1.20
CA THR A 83 -6.73 -6.15 2.17
C THR A 83 -7.77 -6.19 3.28
N TYR A 84 -7.78 -7.29 4.03
CA TYR A 84 -8.67 -7.49 5.17
C TYR A 84 -7.95 -8.20 6.30
N TYR A 85 -8.40 -7.94 7.52
CA TYR A 85 -7.98 -8.68 8.69
C TYR A 85 -8.59 -10.08 8.65
N LYS A 86 -7.75 -11.09 8.45
CA LYS A 86 -8.14 -12.49 8.31
C LYS A 86 -8.42 -13.09 9.69
N ARG A 87 -9.70 -13.32 9.98
CA ARG A 87 -10.17 -13.93 11.25
C ARG A 87 -10.24 -15.45 11.20
N ASP A 88 -10.45 -16.01 10.01
CA ASP A 88 -10.52 -17.45 9.76
C ASP A 88 -9.88 -17.79 8.40
N ASN A 89 -9.87 -19.08 8.05
CA ASN A 89 -9.29 -19.56 6.81
C ASN A 89 -10.35 -19.90 5.73
N CYS A 90 -11.62 -19.46 5.84
CA CYS A 90 -12.70 -19.76 4.89
C CYS A 90 -12.27 -19.45 3.45
N LEU A 91 -11.99 -18.17 3.19
CA LEU A 91 -11.63 -17.69 1.86
C LEU A 91 -10.29 -18.24 1.40
N THR A 92 -9.25 -18.17 2.25
CA THR A 92 -7.89 -18.62 1.90
C THR A 92 -7.85 -20.12 1.55
N ASN A 93 -8.56 -20.97 2.30
CA ASN A 93 -8.64 -22.40 2.00
C ASN A 93 -9.42 -22.67 0.72
N LEU A 94 -10.52 -21.93 0.49
CA LEU A 94 -11.33 -22.06 -0.71
C LEU A 94 -10.50 -21.74 -1.97
N ILE A 95 -9.83 -20.59 -1.99
CA ILE A 95 -9.06 -20.14 -3.16
C ILE A 95 -7.78 -20.96 -3.37
N SER A 96 -7.10 -21.37 -2.30
CA SER A 96 -5.91 -22.23 -2.39
C SER A 96 -6.27 -23.59 -2.98
N ARG A 97 -7.32 -24.22 -2.47
CA ARG A 97 -7.82 -25.51 -3.00
C ARG A 97 -8.24 -25.40 -4.45
N TYR A 98 -8.90 -24.31 -4.84
CA TYR A 98 -9.28 -24.09 -6.24
C TYR A 98 -8.03 -24.02 -7.14
N ALA A 99 -7.05 -23.21 -6.76
CA ALA A 99 -5.80 -23.03 -7.49
C ALA A 99 -4.96 -24.32 -7.61
N GLU A 100 -5.04 -25.22 -6.62
CA GLU A 100 -4.36 -26.53 -6.64
C GLU A 100 -5.06 -27.57 -7.52
N THR A 101 -6.39 -27.46 -7.67
CA THR A 101 -7.22 -28.46 -8.35
C THR A 101 -7.57 -28.11 -9.78
N HIS A 102 -7.27 -26.88 -10.22
CA HIS A 102 -7.59 -26.38 -11.56
C HIS A 102 -6.33 -25.85 -12.28
N PRO A 103 -6.22 -26.06 -13.61
CA PRO A 103 -5.19 -25.40 -14.39
C PRO A 103 -5.43 -23.87 -14.38
N CYS A 104 -4.34 -23.08 -14.35
CA CYS A 104 -4.45 -21.63 -14.44
C CYS A 104 -4.86 -21.18 -15.85
N ASP A 105 -5.66 -20.11 -15.93
CA ASP A 105 -6.02 -19.47 -17.19
C ASP A 105 -4.89 -18.56 -17.70
N PHE A 106 -4.05 -18.06 -16.79
CA PHE A 106 -2.92 -17.19 -17.11
C PHE A 106 -1.77 -17.40 -16.13
N SER A 107 -0.53 -17.40 -16.64
CA SER A 107 0.67 -17.29 -15.81
C SER A 107 1.79 -16.59 -16.59
N LYS A 108 2.33 -15.50 -16.04
CA LYS A 108 3.44 -14.74 -16.64
C LYS A 108 4.21 -13.95 -15.59
N SER A 109 5.53 -13.85 -15.76
CA SER A 109 6.36 -12.92 -14.98
C SER A 109 6.43 -11.55 -15.62
N ASP A 110 6.36 -10.50 -14.80
CA ASP A 110 6.55 -9.13 -15.23
C ASP A 110 8.05 -8.73 -15.30
N LYS A 111 8.32 -7.47 -15.67
CA LYS A 111 9.69 -6.95 -15.77
C LYS A 111 10.39 -6.79 -14.42
N ARG A 112 9.63 -6.82 -13.31
CA ARG A 112 10.13 -6.73 -11.93
C ARG A 112 10.42 -8.12 -11.34
N GLY A 113 10.12 -9.18 -12.08
CA GLY A 113 10.32 -10.57 -11.64
C GLY A 113 9.14 -11.13 -10.83
N VAL A 114 8.03 -10.38 -10.70
CA VAL A 114 6.81 -10.87 -10.04
C VAL A 114 6.11 -11.83 -11.00
N LYS A 115 5.87 -13.06 -10.55
CA LYS A 115 5.06 -14.03 -11.29
C LYS A 115 3.59 -13.83 -10.93
N HIS A 116 2.80 -13.48 -11.94
CA HIS A 116 1.36 -13.30 -11.84
C HIS A 116 0.66 -14.52 -12.40
N THR A 117 -0.24 -15.12 -11.63
CA THR A 117 -1.06 -16.27 -12.06
C THR A 117 -2.52 -16.02 -11.69
N TYR A 118 -3.47 -16.27 -12.60
CA TYR A 118 -4.88 -16.21 -12.24
C TYR A 118 -5.70 -17.39 -12.78
N TRP A 119 -6.81 -17.64 -12.11
CA TRP A 119 -7.82 -18.64 -12.45
C TRP A 119 -9.19 -17.95 -12.51
N ILE A 120 -9.93 -18.13 -13.60
CA ILE A 120 -11.27 -17.60 -13.79
C ILE A 120 -12.27 -18.59 -13.20
N VAL A 121 -12.96 -18.17 -12.14
CA VAL A 121 -13.97 -18.98 -11.45
C VAL A 121 -15.31 -18.83 -12.16
N LYS A 122 -15.75 -19.90 -12.82
CA LYS A 122 -16.99 -19.93 -13.63
C LYS A 122 -18.11 -20.75 -13.01
N ASP A 123 -17.81 -21.65 -12.07
CA ASP A 123 -18.84 -22.50 -11.47
C ASP A 123 -19.65 -21.73 -10.41
N GLU A 124 -20.98 -21.79 -10.55
CA GLU A 124 -21.91 -21.02 -9.72
C GLU A 124 -21.74 -21.28 -8.22
N LYS A 125 -21.44 -22.53 -7.86
CA LYS A 125 -21.25 -22.92 -6.47
C LYS A 125 -20.03 -22.23 -5.85
N THR A 126 -18.86 -22.30 -6.48
CA THR A 126 -17.65 -21.64 -5.96
C THR A 126 -17.81 -20.12 -5.96
N ILE A 127 -18.51 -19.55 -6.96
CA ILE A 127 -18.84 -18.11 -6.94
C ILE A 127 -19.66 -17.75 -5.70
N GLU A 128 -20.68 -18.53 -5.36
CA GLU A 128 -21.51 -18.28 -4.18
C GLU A 128 -20.73 -18.49 -2.88
N ASP A 129 -19.91 -19.54 -2.78
CA ASP A 129 -19.03 -19.78 -1.63
C ASP A 129 -18.03 -18.61 -1.42
N ILE A 130 -17.47 -18.07 -2.52
CA ILE A 130 -16.59 -16.88 -2.47
C ILE A 130 -17.37 -15.65 -1.98
N LYS A 131 -18.58 -15.40 -2.50
CA LYS A 131 -19.42 -14.29 -2.04
C LYS A 131 -19.72 -14.41 -0.55
N GLU A 132 -20.05 -15.60 -0.07
CA GLU A 132 -20.34 -15.84 1.34
C GLU A 132 -19.12 -15.52 2.21
N CYS A 133 -17.94 -16.08 1.92
CA CYS A 133 -16.73 -15.78 2.70
C CYS A 133 -16.34 -14.28 2.61
N LEU A 134 -16.53 -13.61 1.48
CA LEU A 134 -16.24 -12.17 1.35
C LEU A 134 -17.26 -11.32 2.11
N SER A 135 -18.51 -11.74 2.16
CA SER A 135 -19.58 -11.02 2.84
C SER A 135 -19.41 -10.93 4.36
N SER A 136 -18.67 -11.89 4.94
CA SER A 136 -18.27 -11.89 6.35
C SER A 136 -17.12 -10.94 6.69
N ILE A 137 -16.51 -10.30 5.69
CA ILE A 137 -15.51 -9.26 5.91
C ILE A 137 -16.23 -7.94 6.21
N ASP A 138 -16.04 -7.44 7.43
CA ASP A 138 -16.67 -6.20 7.89
C ASP A 138 -16.07 -4.95 7.23
N VAL A 139 -14.75 -4.97 7.03
CA VAL A 139 -13.95 -3.82 6.63
C VAL A 139 -12.84 -4.27 5.69
N LEU A 140 -12.67 -3.52 4.60
CA LEU A 140 -11.56 -3.60 3.67
C LEU A 140 -10.65 -2.39 3.86
N TYR A 141 -9.35 -2.57 3.62
CA TYR A 141 -8.35 -1.52 3.74
C TYR A 141 -7.64 -1.37 2.40
N ILE A 142 -7.41 -0.14 1.97
CA ILE A 142 -6.69 0.14 0.73
C ILE A 142 -5.20 -0.07 0.99
N ALA A 143 -4.61 -1.15 0.48
CA ALA A 143 -3.17 -1.37 0.52
C ALA A 143 -2.45 -0.50 -0.55
N ASP A 144 -3.01 -0.44 -1.75
CA ASP A 144 -2.49 0.39 -2.84
C ASP A 144 -3.64 0.89 -3.73
N GLY A 145 -3.50 2.11 -4.25
CA GLY A 145 -4.50 2.71 -5.12
C GLY A 145 -5.43 3.71 -4.45
N HIS A 146 -5.02 4.37 -3.35
CA HIS A 146 -5.80 5.44 -2.71
C HIS A 146 -6.35 6.49 -3.68
N HIS A 147 -5.51 6.96 -4.61
CA HIS A 147 -5.91 7.92 -5.65
C HIS A 147 -6.91 7.31 -6.63
N ARG A 148 -6.72 6.05 -7.02
CA ARG A 148 -7.61 5.31 -7.94
C ARG A 148 -8.97 5.09 -7.28
N CYS A 149 -9.01 4.64 -6.04
CA CYS A 149 -10.23 4.44 -5.26
C CYS A 149 -11.07 5.72 -5.16
N ALA A 150 -10.45 6.84 -4.75
CA ALA A 150 -11.12 8.14 -4.70
C ALA A 150 -11.63 8.60 -6.09
N SER A 151 -10.88 8.31 -7.15
CA SER A 151 -11.26 8.69 -8.52
C SER A 151 -12.42 7.88 -9.05
N VAL A 152 -12.43 6.56 -8.82
CA VAL A 152 -13.55 5.68 -9.21
C VAL A 152 -14.83 6.08 -8.47
N TYR A 153 -14.73 6.40 -7.18
CA TYR A 153 -15.86 6.97 -6.42
C TYR A 153 -16.39 8.25 -7.07
N ASN A 154 -15.52 9.20 -7.42
CA ASN A 154 -15.92 10.44 -8.08
C ASN A 154 -16.57 10.19 -9.45
N VAL A 155 -16.05 9.27 -10.26
CA VAL A 155 -16.68 8.89 -11.54
C VAL A 155 -18.09 8.35 -11.31
N GLY A 156 -18.26 7.46 -10.32
CA GLY A 156 -19.57 6.93 -9.95
C GLY A 156 -20.55 8.03 -9.58
N MET A 157 -20.15 8.98 -8.72
CA MET A 157 -20.98 10.12 -8.34
C MET A 157 -21.36 11.02 -9.53
N LEU A 158 -20.38 11.34 -10.40
CA LEU A 158 -20.64 12.14 -11.60
C LEU A 158 -21.61 11.47 -12.57
N ARG A 159 -21.53 10.14 -12.71
CA ARG A 159 -22.40 9.39 -13.62
C ARG A 159 -23.81 9.21 -13.04
N ARG A 160 -23.93 8.99 -11.72
CA ARG A 160 -25.23 9.02 -11.01
C ARG A 160 -25.98 10.32 -11.25
N GLU A 161 -25.29 11.46 -11.22
CA GLU A 161 -25.91 12.78 -11.45
C GLU A 161 -26.34 12.99 -12.91
N ARG A 162 -25.62 12.40 -13.87
CA ARG A 162 -25.89 12.55 -15.31
C ARG A 162 -26.94 11.56 -15.82
N ASP A 163 -27.10 10.43 -15.14
CA ASP A 163 -28.00 9.36 -15.56
C ASP A 163 -29.41 9.57 -15.01
N SER A 164 -30.34 9.97 -15.89
CA SER A 164 -31.75 10.17 -15.53
C SER A 164 -32.51 8.87 -15.24
N GLU A 165 -31.95 7.72 -15.62
CA GLU A 165 -32.54 6.38 -15.41
C GLU A 165 -31.77 5.56 -14.38
N PHE A 166 -30.98 6.22 -13.51
CA PHE A 166 -30.18 5.57 -12.46
C PHE A 166 -30.98 4.59 -11.60
N THR A 167 -30.56 3.33 -11.60
CA THR A 167 -31.16 2.21 -10.87
C THR A 167 -30.35 1.77 -9.65
N GLY A 168 -29.04 2.06 -9.63
CA GLY A 168 -28.10 1.60 -8.59
C GLY A 168 -27.28 0.37 -8.97
N GLU A 169 -27.64 -0.32 -10.06
CA GLU A 169 -26.98 -1.56 -10.50
C GLU A 169 -25.94 -1.32 -11.62
N GLU A 170 -25.79 -0.07 -12.07
CA GLU A 170 -24.88 0.29 -13.15
C GLU A 170 -23.42 0.00 -12.80
N GLU A 171 -22.60 -0.28 -13.82
CA GLU A 171 -21.20 -0.65 -13.63
C GLU A 171 -20.36 0.46 -12.97
N PHE A 172 -20.71 1.73 -13.15
CA PHE A 172 -20.02 2.83 -12.46
C PHE A 172 -20.26 2.86 -10.93
N ASN A 173 -21.16 2.03 -10.38
CA ASN A 173 -21.35 1.85 -8.93
C ASN A 173 -20.34 0.89 -8.29
N TYR A 174 -19.42 0.33 -9.07
CA TYR A 174 -18.46 -0.65 -8.57
C TYR A 174 -17.04 -0.37 -9.03
N MET A 175 -16.09 -0.68 -8.16
CA MET A 175 -14.66 -0.54 -8.38
C MET A 175 -14.00 -1.90 -8.55
N LEU A 176 -13.25 -2.07 -9.64
CA LEU A 176 -12.42 -3.26 -9.85
C LEU A 176 -11.40 -3.35 -8.71
N SER A 177 -11.37 -4.48 -8.02
CA SER A 177 -10.64 -4.65 -6.77
C SER A 177 -10.00 -6.04 -6.70
N ALA A 178 -8.81 -6.11 -6.12
CA ALA A 178 -8.12 -7.35 -5.78
C ALA A 178 -7.97 -7.39 -4.26
N VAL A 179 -8.57 -8.38 -3.61
CA VAL A 179 -8.64 -8.51 -2.16
C VAL A 179 -7.74 -9.63 -1.68
N PHE A 180 -6.78 -9.30 -0.83
CA PHE A 180 -5.80 -10.25 -0.27
C PHE A 180 -5.83 -10.28 1.26
N PRO A 181 -5.56 -11.42 1.90
CA PRO A 181 -5.51 -11.49 3.35
C PRO A 181 -4.26 -10.78 3.89
N HIS A 182 -4.40 -10.08 5.03
CA HIS A 182 -3.30 -9.30 5.61
C HIS A 182 -2.04 -10.10 5.96
N ASP A 183 -2.17 -11.37 6.31
CA ASP A 183 -1.07 -12.25 6.75
C ASP A 183 -0.22 -12.80 5.59
N GLU A 184 -0.60 -12.49 4.34
CA GLU A 184 0.19 -12.80 3.13
C GLU A 184 0.88 -11.56 2.55
N LEU A 185 0.63 -10.35 3.10
CA LEU A 185 1.18 -9.11 2.58
C LEU A 185 2.55 -8.79 3.16
N LEU A 186 3.46 -8.34 2.30
CA LEU A 186 4.74 -7.80 2.71
C LEU A 186 4.69 -6.26 2.74
N LEU A 187 4.73 -5.71 3.95
CA LEU A 187 4.82 -4.26 4.17
C LEU A 187 6.27 -3.87 4.47
N MET A 188 6.82 -3.00 3.62
CA MET A 188 8.19 -2.50 3.73
C MET A 188 8.22 -1.03 4.15
N GLU A 189 9.35 -0.63 4.72
CA GLU A 189 9.63 0.73 5.13
C GLU A 189 9.90 1.67 3.94
N PHE A 190 9.84 2.96 4.22
CA PHE A 190 10.57 3.95 3.43
C PHE A 190 11.70 4.51 4.29
N ASN A 191 12.91 4.49 3.75
CA ASN A 191 14.09 5.12 4.32
C ASN A 191 14.15 6.60 3.91
N ARG A 192 14.93 7.40 4.65
CA ARG A 192 15.11 8.85 4.37
C ARG A 192 16.57 9.14 4.07
N GLY A 193 16.83 9.94 3.04
CA GLY A 193 18.15 10.52 2.78
C GLY A 193 18.12 12.04 2.88
N ILE A 194 19.12 12.64 3.50
CA ILE A 194 19.30 14.09 3.55
C ILE A 194 20.57 14.47 2.79
N ARG A 195 20.47 15.48 1.91
CA ARG A 195 21.55 15.91 1.00
C ARG A 195 22.63 16.79 1.64
N ASP A 196 22.41 17.26 2.86
CA ASP A 196 23.36 18.08 3.61
C ASP A 196 23.33 17.76 5.11
N LEU A 197 24.24 18.38 5.87
CA LEU A 197 24.32 18.23 7.32
C LEU A 197 23.62 19.37 8.07
N ASN A 198 22.89 20.27 7.39
CA ASN A 198 22.29 21.48 7.96
C ASN A 198 23.27 22.31 8.83
N GLY A 199 24.54 22.39 8.43
CA GLY A 199 25.59 23.10 9.18
C GLY A 199 26.20 22.34 10.35
N HIS A 200 25.75 21.12 10.64
CA HIS A 200 26.33 20.26 11.66
C HIS A 200 27.63 19.60 11.19
N SER A 201 28.57 19.40 12.12
CA SER A 201 29.53 18.30 12.04
C SER A 201 28.88 17.00 12.55
N PRO A 202 29.39 15.80 12.21
CA PRO A 202 28.86 14.53 12.73
C PRO A 202 28.73 14.50 14.25
N GLN A 203 29.72 15.01 14.99
CA GLN A 203 29.68 15.05 16.46
C GLN A 203 28.61 16.01 16.98
N SER A 204 28.43 17.17 16.33
CA SER A 204 27.37 18.12 16.72
C SER A 204 25.98 17.61 16.35
N LEU A 205 25.85 16.83 15.28
CA LEU A 205 24.60 16.19 14.88
C LEU A 205 24.17 15.16 15.94
N ILE A 206 25.09 14.27 16.34
CA ILE A 206 24.83 13.28 17.39
C ILE A 206 24.36 13.97 18.67
N ARG A 207 25.06 15.02 19.12
CA ARG A 207 24.66 15.79 20.31
C ARG A 207 23.29 16.44 20.16
N SER A 208 22.94 16.93 18.97
CA SER A 208 21.64 17.54 18.72
C SER A 208 20.52 16.51 18.83
N ILE A 209 20.71 15.31 18.26
CA ILE A 209 19.77 14.19 18.42
C ILE A 209 19.66 13.74 19.88
N GLU A 210 20.78 13.69 20.61
CA GLU A 210 20.77 13.33 22.03
C GLU A 210 20.01 14.33 22.90
N ASN A 211 20.05 15.62 22.55
CA ASN A 211 19.32 16.69 23.22
C ASN A 211 17.79 16.59 23.00
N GLU A 212 17.35 15.99 21.89
CA GLU A 212 15.93 15.68 21.61
C GLU A 212 15.42 14.42 22.36
N GLY A 213 16.21 13.93 23.32
CA GLY A 213 15.81 12.82 24.19
C GLY A 213 16.09 11.43 23.62
N PHE A 214 17.03 11.30 22.68
CA PHE A 214 17.45 10.00 22.13
C PHE A 214 18.79 9.53 22.69
N SER A 215 18.99 8.22 22.72
CA SER A 215 20.30 7.59 22.85
C SER A 215 20.84 7.27 21.46
N VAL A 216 22.11 7.61 21.20
CA VAL A 216 22.77 7.35 19.92
C VAL A 216 23.96 6.42 20.16
N THR A 217 23.89 5.19 19.66
CA THR A 217 24.91 4.15 19.88
C THR A 217 25.64 3.85 18.58
N ALA A 218 26.98 3.95 18.58
CA ALA A 218 27.78 3.62 17.40
C ALA A 218 27.75 2.10 17.12
N MET A 219 27.48 1.73 15.87
CA MET A 219 27.36 0.35 15.40
C MET A 219 28.53 -0.08 14.50
N GLY A 220 29.40 0.87 14.13
CA GLY A 220 30.58 0.65 13.29
C GLY A 220 30.40 1.18 11.87
N ASN A 221 31.03 0.51 10.90
CA ASN A 221 31.17 0.97 9.52
C ASN A 221 30.58 0.00 8.48
N HIS A 222 29.71 -0.92 8.90
CA HIS A 222 28.98 -1.83 8.03
C HIS A 222 27.51 -1.47 7.98
N ILE A 223 26.80 -1.87 6.94
CA ILE A 223 25.36 -1.65 6.82
C ILE A 223 24.65 -2.34 7.98
N VAL A 224 23.78 -1.60 8.67
CA VAL A 224 22.94 -2.08 9.77
C VAL A 224 21.48 -1.79 9.42
N LYS A 225 20.59 -2.75 9.70
CA LYS A 225 19.14 -2.55 9.65
C LYS A 225 18.57 -2.55 11.07
N PRO A 226 17.49 -1.79 11.33
CA PRO A 226 16.82 -1.83 12.63
C PRO A 226 16.25 -3.22 12.90
N LYS A 227 16.27 -3.64 14.16
CA LYS A 227 15.87 -4.99 14.58
C LYS A 227 14.46 -5.05 15.14
N GLU A 228 13.95 -3.92 15.61
CA GLU A 228 12.65 -3.80 16.25
C GLU A 228 12.04 -2.42 15.99
N LYS A 229 10.72 -2.33 16.17
CA LYS A 229 9.98 -1.07 16.15
C LYS A 229 10.61 -0.07 17.14
N HIS A 230 10.68 1.20 16.76
CA HIS A 230 11.32 2.29 17.52
C HIS A 230 12.85 2.27 17.58
N GLU A 231 13.49 1.37 16.82
CA GLU A 231 14.90 1.51 16.48
C GLU A 231 15.03 2.21 15.12
N ILE A 232 15.67 3.39 15.11
CA ILE A 232 16.01 4.09 13.87
C ILE A 232 17.52 3.92 13.67
N ILE A 233 17.93 3.50 12.47
CA ILE A 233 19.35 3.46 12.13
C ILE A 233 19.72 4.71 11.36
N MET A 234 20.76 5.42 11.78
CA MET A 234 21.32 6.56 11.07
C MET A 234 22.71 6.24 10.53
N THR A 235 23.05 6.73 9.35
CA THR A 235 24.40 6.70 8.80
C THR A 235 24.85 8.08 8.34
N VAL A 236 26.09 8.45 8.69
CA VAL A 236 26.72 9.72 8.32
C VAL A 236 28.23 9.52 8.21
N GLU A 237 28.85 10.00 7.14
CA GLU A 237 30.29 9.84 6.84
C GLU A 237 30.80 8.39 6.97
N GLY A 238 29.97 7.41 6.58
CA GLY A 238 30.30 5.99 6.62
C GLY A 238 30.28 5.34 8.01
N GLN A 239 29.89 6.07 9.06
CA GLN A 239 29.60 5.51 10.39
C GLN A 239 28.10 5.30 10.57
N TRP A 240 27.76 4.20 11.25
CA TRP A 240 26.39 3.77 11.50
C TRP A 240 26.06 3.86 12.98
N TYR A 241 24.84 4.27 13.29
CA TYR A 241 24.35 4.53 14.63
C TYR A 241 22.95 3.97 14.82
N SER A 242 22.70 3.34 15.97
CA SER A 242 21.34 3.03 16.43
C SER A 242 20.82 4.19 17.28
N ILE A 243 19.62 4.66 16.95
CA ILE A 243 18.92 5.75 17.63
C ILE A 243 17.66 5.16 18.26
N LYS A 244 17.54 5.32 19.58
CA LYS A 244 16.37 4.90 20.36
C LYS A 244 15.93 6.02 21.30
N SER A 245 14.62 6.18 21.50
CA SER A 245 14.12 7.16 22.46
C SER A 245 14.53 6.76 23.89
N LYS A 246 14.93 7.74 24.71
CA LYS A 246 15.20 7.53 26.15
C LYS A 246 13.90 7.44 26.95
N GLU A 247 12.81 7.93 26.39
CA GLU A 247 11.48 7.91 26.97
C GLU A 247 10.64 6.81 26.32
N GLU A 248 9.63 6.34 27.05
CA GLU A 248 8.66 5.40 26.51
C GLU A 248 7.80 6.10 25.45
N ILE A 249 7.56 5.42 24.33
CA ILE A 249 6.74 5.93 23.24
C ILE A 249 5.28 5.60 23.54
N GLU A 250 4.43 6.63 23.51
CA GLU A 250 3.00 6.46 23.73
C GLU A 250 2.35 5.71 22.56
N GLU A 251 2.00 4.45 22.79
CA GLU A 251 1.36 3.60 21.79
C GLU A 251 -0.15 3.82 21.64
N SER A 252 -0.80 4.68 22.44
CA SER A 252 -2.24 4.96 22.29
C SER A 252 -2.56 5.71 20.98
N ASP A 253 -1.66 6.56 20.51
CA ASP A 253 -1.83 7.36 19.30
C ASP A 253 -1.22 6.61 18.10
N ALA A 254 -2.10 6.08 17.23
CA ALA A 254 -1.70 5.22 16.11
C ALA A 254 -0.79 5.91 15.08
N VAL A 255 -0.82 7.25 14.99
CA VAL A 255 0.04 8.00 14.06
C VAL A 255 1.32 8.44 14.76
N LYS A 256 1.24 8.96 15.99
CA LYS A 256 2.43 9.46 16.70
C LYS A 256 3.40 8.36 17.12
N SER A 257 2.93 7.13 17.29
CA SER A 257 3.82 6.00 17.57
C SER A 257 4.54 5.45 16.33
N LEU A 258 4.23 5.91 15.12
CA LEU A 258 4.95 5.45 13.93
C LEU A 258 6.38 6.02 13.90
N ASP A 259 7.35 5.17 13.59
CA ASP A 259 8.77 5.57 13.49
C ASP A 259 8.99 6.69 12.45
N ALA A 260 8.17 6.72 11.39
CA ALA A 260 8.19 7.80 10.40
C ALA A 260 7.75 9.15 11.00
N THR A 261 6.74 9.15 11.89
CA THR A 261 6.29 10.34 12.61
C THR A 261 7.31 10.77 13.65
N ILE A 262 7.86 9.81 14.42
CA ILE A 262 8.91 10.07 15.41
C ILE A 262 10.14 10.69 14.74
N LEU A 263 10.59 10.11 13.63
CA LEU A 263 11.70 10.66 12.85
C LEU A 263 11.39 12.08 12.37
N GLN A 264 10.20 12.31 11.82
CA GLN A 264 9.79 13.63 11.32
C GLN A 264 9.74 14.68 12.44
N ASP A 265 8.95 14.43 13.48
CA ASP A 265 8.58 15.44 14.48
C ASP A 265 9.67 15.67 15.51
N ARG A 266 10.49 14.64 15.81
CA ARG A 266 11.49 14.70 16.90
C ARG A 266 12.94 14.73 16.42
N ILE A 267 13.20 14.57 15.12
CA ILE A 267 14.56 14.63 14.56
C ILE A 267 14.61 15.54 13.34
N LEU A 268 13.85 15.26 12.27
CA LEU A 268 13.95 16.00 11.01
C LEU A 268 13.56 17.47 11.16
N GLU A 269 12.46 17.75 11.83
CA GLU A 269 12.04 19.12 12.09
C GLU A 269 12.97 19.86 13.07
N PRO A 270 13.22 19.39 14.31
CA PRO A 270 14.01 20.16 15.29
C PRO A 270 15.50 20.25 14.96
N VAL A 271 16.11 19.19 14.39
CA VAL A 271 17.56 19.16 14.13
C VAL A 271 17.89 19.69 12.73
N PHE A 272 17.06 19.41 11.73
CA PHE A 272 17.34 19.78 10.33
C PHE A 272 16.48 20.92 9.78
N GLY A 273 15.45 21.36 10.53
CA GLY A 273 14.50 22.37 10.06
C GLY A 273 13.67 21.90 8.86
N ILE A 274 13.46 20.58 8.73
CA ILE A 274 12.65 20.00 7.64
C ILE A 274 11.19 19.97 8.12
N HIS A 275 10.47 21.07 7.91
CA HIS A 275 9.08 21.21 8.39
C HIS A 275 8.05 20.43 7.56
N ASP A 276 8.15 20.46 6.22
CA ASP A 276 7.28 19.68 5.34
C ASP A 276 8.11 18.73 4.45
N PRO A 277 8.12 17.42 4.76
CA PRO A 277 8.93 16.45 4.03
C PRO A 277 8.45 16.25 2.58
N ARG A 278 7.28 16.76 2.19
CA ARG A 278 6.77 16.68 0.81
C ARG A 278 7.37 17.75 -0.10
N THR A 279 7.89 18.84 0.47
CA THR A 279 8.33 20.02 -0.29
C THR A 279 9.81 20.36 -0.10
N ASP A 280 10.41 19.89 1.00
CA ASP A 280 11.83 20.12 1.26
C ASP A 280 12.71 19.28 0.31
N LYS A 281 13.43 19.97 -0.58
CA LYS A 281 14.27 19.34 -1.61
C LYS A 281 15.53 18.66 -1.04
N ARG A 282 15.86 18.91 0.22
CA ARG A 282 16.99 18.25 0.91
C ARG A 282 16.65 16.82 1.29
N LEU A 283 15.37 16.48 1.45
CA LEU A 283 14.89 15.17 1.85
C LEU A 283 14.52 14.32 0.64
N GLU A 284 14.95 13.06 0.66
CA GLU A 284 14.61 12.05 -0.33
C GLU A 284 14.11 10.77 0.35
N PHE A 285 13.22 10.05 -0.33
CA PHE A 285 12.58 8.85 0.17
C PHE A 285 13.02 7.65 -0.66
N PHE A 286 13.41 6.57 0.02
CA PHE A 286 13.87 5.33 -0.61
C PHE A 286 12.93 4.21 -0.15
N GLY A 287 12.23 3.53 -1.06
CA GLY A 287 11.24 2.50 -0.73
C GLY A 287 11.35 1.28 -1.64
N GLY A 288 10.77 0.16 -1.21
CA GLY A 288 10.80 -1.11 -1.93
C GLY A 288 12.01 -1.99 -1.61
N ILE A 289 12.13 -3.10 -2.34
CA ILE A 289 13.04 -4.22 -2.02
C ILE A 289 14.52 -3.82 -1.95
N HIS A 290 14.91 -2.80 -2.71
CA HIS A 290 16.30 -2.32 -2.79
C HIS A 290 16.51 -0.97 -2.10
N SER A 291 15.58 -0.53 -1.23
CA SER A 291 15.59 0.81 -0.63
C SER A 291 16.87 1.12 0.14
N THR A 292 17.37 0.14 0.91
CA THR A 292 18.58 0.30 1.72
C THR A 292 19.82 0.36 0.84
N GLU A 293 19.90 -0.53 -0.14
CA GLU A 293 21.02 -0.64 -1.06
C GLU A 293 21.13 0.60 -1.94
N GLU A 294 20.00 1.12 -2.44
CA GLU A 294 19.95 2.35 -3.22
C GLU A 294 20.40 3.55 -2.37
N LEU A 295 19.88 3.70 -1.15
CA LEU A 295 20.29 4.75 -0.22
C LEU A 295 21.80 4.69 0.02
N VAL A 296 22.33 3.51 0.35
CA VAL A 296 23.76 3.31 0.63
C VAL A 296 24.63 3.60 -0.59
N SER A 297 24.19 3.25 -1.80
CA SER A 297 24.94 3.51 -3.03
C SER A 297 25.14 5.00 -3.32
N ARG A 298 24.26 5.86 -2.79
CA ARG A 298 24.27 7.31 -2.98
C ARG A 298 24.83 8.08 -1.78
N LEU A 299 25.24 7.38 -0.71
CA LEU A 299 25.88 7.99 0.45
C LEU A 299 27.22 8.64 0.07
N ASN A 300 27.55 9.72 0.78
CA ASN A 300 28.75 10.55 0.65
C ASN A 300 28.83 11.39 -0.63
N ASP A 301 28.20 10.99 -1.73
CA ASP A 301 28.10 11.81 -2.94
C ASP A 301 26.88 12.74 -2.86
N GLU A 302 25.70 12.19 -3.11
CA GLU A 302 24.44 12.94 -3.16
C GLU A 302 23.71 13.02 -1.81
N ILE A 303 23.80 11.96 -1.01
CA ILE A 303 23.17 11.85 0.30
C ILE A 303 24.27 11.92 1.37
N LYS A 304 24.14 12.83 2.33
CA LYS A 304 25.08 12.98 3.44
C LYS A 304 24.66 12.22 4.69
N ILE A 305 23.35 12.04 4.87
CA ILE A 305 22.78 11.32 6.00
C ILE A 305 21.71 10.36 5.50
N GLY A 306 21.77 9.11 5.92
CA GLY A 306 20.71 8.13 5.72
C GLY A 306 20.02 7.77 7.03
N PHE A 307 18.70 7.63 7.01
CA PHE A 307 17.91 7.03 8.08
C PHE A 307 17.17 5.80 7.54
N ILE A 308 17.37 4.66 8.20
CA ILE A 308 16.67 3.41 7.93
C ILE A 308 15.67 3.17 9.05
N LEU A 309 14.41 2.95 8.66
CA LEU A 309 13.29 2.74 9.57
C LEU A 309 12.96 1.27 9.70
N TYR A 310 12.37 0.90 10.83
CA TYR A 310 11.75 -0.42 10.95
C TYR A 310 10.45 -0.45 10.12
N PRO A 311 10.14 -1.54 9.39
CA PRO A 311 8.90 -1.65 8.65
C PRO A 311 7.68 -1.45 9.55
N VAL A 312 6.74 -0.62 9.09
CA VAL A 312 5.44 -0.47 9.75
C VAL A 312 4.71 -1.81 9.68
N SER A 313 4.04 -2.21 10.76
CA SER A 313 3.24 -3.43 10.75
C SER A 313 1.89 -3.20 10.08
N ILE A 314 1.28 -4.27 9.57
CA ILE A 314 -0.06 -4.18 8.98
C ILE A 314 -1.12 -3.84 10.05
N GLU A 315 -0.89 -4.24 11.30
CA GLU A 315 -1.72 -3.88 12.45
C GLU A 315 -1.68 -2.39 12.75
N ASP A 316 -0.50 -1.76 12.67
CA ASP A 316 -0.38 -0.30 12.82
C ASP A 316 -1.15 0.41 11.69
N MET A 317 -1.14 -0.15 10.47
CA MET A 317 -1.96 0.36 9.38
C MET A 317 -3.46 0.27 9.63
N PHE A 318 -3.94 -0.88 10.13
CA PHE A 318 -5.33 -1.03 10.51
C PHE A 318 -5.72 -0.05 11.60
N ARG A 319 -4.91 0.11 12.64
CA ARG A 319 -5.17 1.08 13.72
C ARG A 319 -5.31 2.51 13.20
N VAL A 320 -4.43 2.94 12.29
CA VAL A 320 -4.52 4.28 11.67
C VAL A 320 -5.81 4.43 10.87
N ALA A 321 -6.14 3.44 10.04
CA ALA A 321 -7.36 3.45 9.22
C ALA A 321 -8.64 3.43 10.08
N ASP A 322 -8.66 2.65 11.15
CA ASP A 322 -9.79 2.46 12.06
C ASP A 322 -10.12 3.73 12.86
N ASN A 323 -9.09 4.53 13.14
CA ASN A 323 -9.22 5.82 13.81
C ASN A 323 -9.54 6.98 12.84
N ASP A 324 -9.84 6.71 11.57
CA ASP A 324 -10.03 7.73 10.52
C ASP A 324 -8.79 8.65 10.35
N GLN A 325 -7.61 8.15 10.72
CA GLN A 325 -6.35 8.88 10.63
C GLN A 325 -5.61 8.54 9.33
N VAL A 326 -4.56 9.31 9.05
CA VAL A 326 -3.70 9.13 7.89
C VAL A 326 -2.25 9.06 8.31
N MET A 327 -1.51 8.13 7.71
CA MET A 327 -0.08 8.00 7.93
C MET A 327 0.68 9.20 7.36
N PRO A 328 1.89 9.48 7.88
CA PRO A 328 2.81 10.39 7.25
C PRO A 328 3.09 9.99 5.79
N PRO A 329 3.45 10.96 4.93
CA PRO A 329 3.83 10.67 3.55
C PRO A 329 4.92 9.61 3.48
N LYS A 330 4.75 8.64 2.56
CA LYS A 330 5.74 7.59 2.32
C LYS A 330 6.09 6.84 3.61
N SER A 331 5.08 6.30 4.29
CA SER A 331 5.27 5.46 5.47
C SER A 331 5.32 3.96 5.15
N THR A 332 4.65 3.54 4.07
CA THR A 332 4.41 2.12 3.78
C THR A 332 4.61 1.78 2.32
N TRP A 333 5.33 0.70 2.02
CA TRP A 333 5.49 0.15 0.68
C TRP A 333 5.06 -1.31 0.63
N PHE A 334 3.97 -1.60 -0.08
CA PHE A 334 3.52 -2.98 -0.31
C PHE A 334 4.28 -3.68 -1.44
N GLU A 335 4.71 -4.91 -1.19
CA GLU A 335 5.24 -5.87 -2.17
C GLU A 335 4.48 -7.21 -2.11
N PRO A 336 4.40 -7.95 -3.23
CA PRO A 336 4.67 -7.50 -4.58
C PRO A 336 3.69 -6.41 -5.03
N LYS A 337 4.13 -5.58 -5.97
CA LYS A 337 3.23 -4.65 -6.67
C LYS A 337 2.36 -5.39 -7.68
N MET A 338 1.06 -5.13 -7.64
CA MET A 338 0.08 -5.64 -8.61
C MET A 338 0.53 -5.42 -10.06
N GLY A 339 0.19 -6.39 -10.91
CA GLY A 339 0.38 -6.29 -12.35
C GLY A 339 -0.57 -5.27 -12.97
N THR A 340 -0.08 -4.53 -13.95
CA THR A 340 -0.88 -3.58 -14.74
C THR A 340 -1.50 -4.28 -15.95
N ASP A 341 -2.68 -3.84 -16.39
CA ASP A 341 -3.41 -4.36 -17.57
C ASP A 341 -3.78 -5.86 -17.52
N LEU A 342 -3.60 -6.54 -16.37
CA LEU A 342 -3.99 -7.94 -16.21
C LEU A 342 -5.51 -8.13 -16.11
N PHE A 343 -6.21 -7.13 -15.57
CA PHE A 343 -7.65 -7.15 -15.35
C PHE A 343 -8.24 -5.85 -15.88
N ILE A 344 -9.03 -5.96 -16.94
CA ILE A 344 -9.71 -4.82 -17.55
C ILE A 344 -11.20 -4.99 -17.36
N ARG A 345 -11.87 -3.90 -16.99
CA ARG A 345 -13.32 -3.84 -16.79
C ARG A 345 -13.88 -2.55 -17.35
N LYS A 346 -15.03 -2.64 -18.01
CA LYS A 346 -15.80 -1.48 -18.46
C LYS A 346 -16.56 -0.83 -17.29
N ILE A 347 -16.66 0.50 -17.30
CA ILE A 347 -17.44 1.29 -16.33
C ILE A 347 -18.45 2.20 -17.00
#